data_AF-A0A430FMJ0-F1
#
_entry.id   AF-A0A430FMJ0-F1
#
_cell.length_a   1.000
_cell.length_b   1.000
_cell.length_c   1.000
_cell.angle_alpha   90.00
_cell.angle_beta   90.00
_cell.angle_gamma   90.00
#
_symmetry.space_group_name_H-M   'P 1'
#
loop_
_entity.id
_entity.type
_entity.pdbx_description
1 polymer ?
#
loop_
_entity_poly.entity_id
_entity_poly.type
_entity_poly.pdbx_seq_one_letter_code
_entity_poly.pdbx_strand_id
1 'polypeptide(L)'
;MWHELLHHGMKISDLKDVAPGDVVFLTCTAIPYLAFTVHAVTRRNGLTLLYLNDYQHYVIGGSSTITFTTALRPSNHLPQEERT
;
A
#
# COMPACT_ATOMS: atom_id res chain seq x y z
N MET A 1 -3.23 7.25 15.93
CA MET A 1 -2.81 7.25 14.51
C MET A 1 -1.88 6.09 14.10
N TRP A 2 -0.69 5.81 14.68
CA TRP A 2 -0.02 4.50 14.43
C TRP A 2 -0.58 3.37 15.32
N HIS A 3 -0.75 3.62 16.63
CA HIS A 3 -1.31 2.62 17.55
C HIS A 3 -2.68 2.07 17.11
N GLU A 4 -3.55 2.89 16.53
CA GLU A 4 -4.87 2.47 16.02
C GLU A 4 -4.78 1.61 14.76
N LEU A 5 -3.80 1.85 13.89
CA LEU A 5 -3.54 1.07 12.69
C LEU A 5 -3.18 -0.39 13.03
N LEU A 6 -2.50 -0.61 14.15
CA LEU A 6 -2.15 -1.94 14.64
C LEU A 6 -3.30 -2.64 15.37
N HIS A 7 -4.19 -1.87 16.01
CA HIS A 7 -5.32 -2.44 16.76
C HIS A 7 -6.57 -2.70 15.92
N HIS A 8 -6.80 -1.91 14.86
CA HIS A 8 -8.03 -1.98 14.08
C HIS A 8 -7.81 -1.97 12.55
N GLY A 9 -6.57 -1.87 12.07
CA GLY A 9 -6.29 -1.88 10.63
C GLY A 9 -6.50 -3.25 10.01
N MET A 10 -7.07 -3.29 8.80
CA MET A 10 -7.22 -4.52 8.04
C MET A 10 -5.91 -4.81 7.29
N LYS A 11 -5.36 -6.01 7.50
CA LYS A 11 -4.18 -6.46 6.74
C LYS A 11 -4.57 -6.79 5.31
N ILE A 12 -3.86 -6.19 4.37
CA ILE A 12 -3.95 -6.49 2.94
C ILE A 12 -2.75 -7.34 2.57
N SER A 13 -3.02 -8.57 2.12
CA SER A 13 -1.98 -9.55 1.76
C SER A 13 -1.72 -9.62 0.25
N ASP A 14 -2.61 -9.07 -0.58
CA ASP A 14 -2.49 -9.08 -2.03
C ASP A 14 -2.34 -7.64 -2.57
N LEU A 15 -1.33 -7.41 -3.40
CA LEU A 15 -1.03 -6.12 -4.01
C LEU A 15 -2.21 -5.57 -4.84
N LYS A 16 -3.04 -6.45 -5.41
CA LYS A 16 -4.20 -6.04 -6.21
C LYS A 16 -5.27 -5.32 -5.38
N ASP A 17 -5.31 -5.57 -4.06
CA ASP A 17 -6.31 -5.03 -3.15
C ASP A 17 -5.88 -3.71 -2.50
N VAL A 18 -4.63 -3.29 -2.73
CA VAL A 18 -4.08 -2.01 -2.26
C VAL A 18 -4.81 -0.84 -2.93
N ALA A 19 -5.16 0.16 -2.14
CA ALA A 19 -5.88 1.37 -2.53
C ALA A 19 -5.24 2.63 -1.91
N PRO A 20 -5.61 3.83 -2.40
CA PRO A 20 -5.26 5.09 -1.73
C PRO A 20 -5.65 5.09 -0.25
N GLY A 21 -4.77 5.61 0.60
CA GLY A 21 -4.92 5.64 2.06
C GLY A 21 -4.31 4.45 2.80
N ASP A 22 -3.99 3.35 2.10
CA ASP A 22 -3.32 2.20 2.72
C ASP A 22 -1.87 2.51 3.07
N VAL A 23 -1.38 1.99 4.19
CA VAL A 23 0.05 2.00 4.53
C VAL A 23 0.68 0.73 3.97
N VAL A 24 1.47 0.87 2.90
CA VAL A 24 2.16 -0.26 2.26
C VAL A 24 3.53 -0.48 2.87
N PHE A 25 3.95 -1.75 2.90
CA PHE A 25 5.29 -2.17 3.31
C PHE A 25 5.95 -2.87 2.13
N LEU A 26 7.05 -2.30 1.68
CA LEU A 26 7.84 -2.77 0.55
C LEU A 26 9.25 -3.13 1.02
N THR A 27 9.87 -4.04 0.28
CA THR A 27 11.31 -4.34 0.41
C THR A 27 11.98 -4.10 -0.93
N CYS A 28 13.23 -3.63 -0.92
CA CYS A 28 14.06 -3.60 -2.12
C CYS A 28 15.53 -3.91 -1.77
N THR A 29 16.33 -4.23 -2.78
CA THR A 29 17.73 -4.60 -2.59
C THR A 29 18.60 -3.47 -2.05
N ALA A 30 18.24 -2.21 -2.34
CA ALA A 30 18.99 -1.04 -1.89
C ALA A 30 18.53 -0.50 -0.52
N ILE A 31 17.25 -0.68 -0.18
CA ILE A 31 16.63 -0.21 1.05
C ILE A 31 15.78 -1.36 1.60
N PRO A 32 16.21 -2.02 2.69
CA PRO A 32 15.62 -3.28 3.10
C PRO A 32 14.16 -3.16 3.53
N TYR A 33 13.73 -1.99 4.04
CA TYR A 33 12.34 -1.75 4.42
C TYR A 33 11.91 -0.32 4.11
N LEU A 34 10.81 -0.20 3.40
CA LEU A 34 10.15 1.07 3.10
C LEU A 34 8.67 0.94 3.44
N ALA A 35 8.14 1.90 4.19
CA ALA A 35 6.71 1.99 4.45
C ALA A 35 6.21 3.41 4.19
N PHE A 36 5.04 3.52 3.54
CA PHE A 36 4.41 4.80 3.28
C PHE A 36 2.90 4.68 3.03
N THR A 37 2.18 5.80 3.18
CA THR A 37 0.76 5.89 2.83
C THR A 37 0.61 6.09 1.32
N VAL A 38 -0.14 5.20 0.68
CA VAL A 38 -0.41 5.26 -0.75
C VAL A 38 -1.29 6.47 -1.07
N HIS A 39 -0.80 7.36 -1.91
CA HIS A 39 -1.56 8.48 -2.44
C HIS A 39 -2.44 8.06 -3.62
N ALA A 40 -1.89 7.30 -4.56
CA ALA A 40 -2.60 6.82 -5.74
C ALA A 40 -2.06 5.46 -6.18
N VAL A 41 -2.87 4.71 -6.94
CA VAL A 41 -2.48 3.42 -7.51
C VAL A 41 -2.81 3.39 -8.99
N THR A 42 -1.82 3.07 -9.82
CA THR A 42 -2.01 2.85 -11.26
C THR A 42 -1.58 1.43 -11.61
N ARG A 43 -2.43 0.69 -12.33
CA ARG A 43 -2.15 -0.69 -12.78
C ARG A 43 -2.19 -0.73 -14.30
N ARG A 44 -1.10 -1.16 -14.95
CA ARG A 44 -1.02 -1.29 -16.42
C ARG A 44 0.01 -2.32 -16.83
N ASN A 45 -0.30 -3.13 -17.83
CA ASN A 45 0.62 -4.11 -18.43
C ASN A 45 1.33 -5.01 -17.40
N GLY A 46 0.62 -5.47 -16.37
CA GLY A 46 1.19 -6.30 -15.29
C GLY A 46 2.08 -5.56 -14.28
N LEU A 47 2.17 -4.22 -14.38
CA LEU A 47 2.89 -3.38 -13.44
C LEU A 47 1.91 -2.67 -12.50
N THR A 48 2.31 -2.52 -11.24
CA THR A 48 1.62 -1.69 -10.25
C THR A 48 2.51 -0.53 -9.86
N LEU A 49 2.01 0.70 -10.01
CA LEU A 49 2.65 1.93 -9.56
C LEU A 49 1.95 2.40 -8.29
N LEU A 50 2.69 2.45 -7.19
CA LEU A 50 2.23 2.97 -5.90
C LEU A 50 2.83 4.35 -5.67
N TYR A 51 1.98 5.37 -5.68
CA TYR A 51 2.39 6.76 -5.54
C TYR A 51 2.49 7.14 -4.07
N LEU A 52 3.61 7.72 -3.68
CA LEU A 52 3.82 8.37 -2.38
C LEU A 52 3.18 9.76 -2.36
N ASN A 53 3.22 10.44 -3.50
CA ASN A 53 2.62 11.74 -3.79
C ASN A 53 2.46 11.87 -5.32
N ASP A 54 2.06 13.03 -5.83
CA ASP A 54 1.83 13.26 -7.26
C ASP A 54 3.03 12.97 -8.17
N TYR A 55 4.26 13.00 -7.64
CA TYR A 55 5.49 12.96 -8.43
C TYR A 55 6.33 11.70 -8.17
N GLN A 56 6.26 11.15 -6.97
CA GLN A 56 7.08 10.03 -6.53
C GLN A 56 6.25 8.75 -6.46
N HIS A 57 6.74 7.69 -7.09
CA HIS A 57 6.10 6.38 -7.07
C HIS A 57 7.12 5.25 -7.08
N TYR A 58 6.66 4.09 -6.64
CA TYR A 58 7.38 2.83 -6.70
C TYR A 58 6.68 1.88 -7.67
N VAL A 59 7.47 1.22 -8.52
CA VAL A 59 6.98 0.26 -9.50
C VAL A 59 7.16 -1.15 -8.95
N ILE A 60 6.13 -1.98 -9.00
CA ILE A 60 6.18 -3.39 -8.62
C ILE A 60 5.78 -4.23 -9.84
N GLY A 61 6.54 -5.29 -10.09
CA GLY A 61 6.44 -6.14 -11.29
C GLY A 61 7.51 -5.83 -12.35
N GLY A 62 7.51 -6.61 -13.43
CA GLY A 62 8.51 -6.49 -14.51
C GLY A 62 9.93 -6.77 -14.02
N SER A 63 10.86 -5.85 -14.32
CA SER A 63 12.25 -5.91 -13.87
C SER A 63 12.53 -5.15 -12.56
N SER A 64 11.49 -4.68 -11.86
CA SER A 64 11.65 -3.96 -10.60
C SER A 64 12.21 -4.87 -9.50
N THR A 65 13.15 -4.36 -8.71
CA THR A 65 13.68 -5.03 -7.51
C THR A 65 12.81 -4.81 -6.27
N ILE A 66 11.71 -4.07 -6.41
CA ILE A 66 10.78 -3.76 -5.33
C ILE A 66 9.76 -4.89 -5.19
N THR A 67 9.66 -5.39 -3.97
CA THR A 67 8.72 -6.45 -3.60
C THR A 67 7.67 -5.91 -2.64
N PHE A 68 6.40 -6.26 -2.90
CA PHE A 68 5.31 -6.02 -1.96
C PHE A 68 5.32 -7.06 -0.85
N THR A 69 5.27 -6.61 0.40
CA THR A 69 5.21 -7.52 1.56
C THR A 69 3.80 -7.60 2.12
N THR A 70 3.20 -6.44 2.43
CA THR A 70 1.85 -6.33 3.01
C THR A 70 1.41 -4.87 2.94
N ALA A 71 0.12 -4.60 3.15
CA ALA A 71 -0.36 -3.27 3.52
C ALA A 71 -1.29 -3.34 4.73
N LEU A 72 -1.54 -2.19 5.34
CA LEU A 72 -2.55 -2.00 6.39
C LEU A 72 -3.51 -0.91 5.94
N ARG A 73 -4.81 -1.23 5.92
CA ARG A 73 -5.88 -0.28 5.68
C ARG A 73 -6.39 0.28 7.02
N PRO A 74 -6.31 1.59 7.26
CA PRO A 74 -6.91 2.20 8.44
C PRO A 74 -8.44 2.00 8.46
N SER A 75 -9.03 1.69 9.61
CA SER A 75 -10.48 1.42 9.76
C SER A 75 -11.37 2.62 9.39
N ASN A 76 -10.82 3.83 9.47
CA ASN A 76 -11.51 5.06 9.11
C ASN A 76 -11.70 5.22 7.60
N HIS A 77 -11.11 4.33 6.81
CA HIS A 77 -11.14 4.33 5.35
C HIS A 77 -12.07 3.23 4.78
N LEU A 78 -12.80 2.53 5.65
CA LEU A 78 -13.88 1.63 5.25
C LEU A 78 -15.10 2.45 4.82
N PRO A 79 -15.82 2.05 3.74
CA PRO A 79 -17.11 2.63 3.40
C PRO A 79 -18.04 2.60 4.62
N GLN A 80 -18.84 3.64 4.79
CA GLN A 80 -19.65 3.90 5.97
C GLN A 80 -20.79 2.88 6.21
N GLU A 81 -20.94 1.86 5.35
CA GLU A 81 -22.05 0.91 5.33
C GLU A 81 -21.93 -0.28 6.29
N GLU A 82 -20.77 -0.50 6.93
CA GLU A 82 -20.58 -1.60 7.90
C GLU A 82 -20.44 -1.10 9.35
N ARG A 83 -21.23 -0.09 9.71
CA ARG A 83 -21.42 0.34 11.11
C ARG A 83 -22.87 0.12 11.54
N THR A 84 -23.31 -1.14 11.58
CA THR A 84 -24.60 -1.53 12.17
C THR A 84 -24.42 -2.64 13.17
#